data_AF-A0A5D0VS61-F1
#
_entry.id   AF-A0A5D0VS61-F1
#
_cell.length_a   1.000
_cell.length_b   1.000
_cell.length_c   1.000
_cell.angle_alpha   90.00
_cell.angle_beta   90.00
_cell.angle_gamma   90.00
#
_symmetry.space_group_name_H-M   'P 1'
#
loop_
_entity.id
_entity.type
_entity.pdbx_description
1 polymer ?
#
loop_
_entity_poly.entity_id
_entity_poly.type
_entity_poly.pdbx_seq_one_letter_code
_entity_poly.pdbx_strand_id
1 'polypeptide(L)'
;MARSDKRLKAKGLGAPEAEELVALVPHLARLLSKAQIAEIQKVLDAAVLNPMYEDAYRKAMRAAVMSRSGGLVLRDRIKERKARRILDKRLVVHRNDGNIRVDYTRMLTPDSLKPRTNNPDEADYLKKVRDILNAQGIWLRLRQPYEAVGRDPTKWEFWFSLGRHGDPIETTDAIIDREELFGTTLLGAGYYRSVLTGHVQTKLKRMFARFDLQYENGWQHHMNLMRHRHEAGAGVTGTVDLLGGAEFPSFSIWKRAHALRMKAWNANEDGDVVKAQVHLLVAASVVEHNALLLGRYLSRTIGGANTAMTILRVAETAGQIAEGVLLVTGVGVGVKALRAAGGKALTREMRDEATEQFVRDYCRRAGISEAELGLPRFMRQPNGTTIGNIRGGHSAGFGGGHHRWP
;
A
#
# COMPACT_ATOMS: atom_id res chain seq x y z
N MET A 1 -16.33 44.43 -29.74
CA MET A 1 -17.53 45.23 -29.38
C MET A 1 -18.75 44.37 -28.99
N ALA A 2 -19.17 43.35 -29.74
CA ALA A 2 -20.38 42.57 -29.35
C ALA A 2 -20.31 41.76 -28.03
N ARG A 3 -19.11 41.47 -27.50
CA ARG A 3 -18.93 40.75 -26.21
C ARG A 3 -19.15 41.65 -24.99
N SER A 4 -18.80 42.94 -25.06
CA SER A 4 -18.95 43.86 -23.92
C SER A 4 -20.42 44.16 -23.63
N ASP A 5 -21.26 44.32 -24.65
CA ASP A 5 -22.69 44.60 -24.48
C ASP A 5 -23.44 43.40 -23.87
N LYS A 6 -23.06 42.18 -24.25
CA LYS A 6 -23.62 40.96 -23.65
C LYS A 6 -23.21 40.82 -22.19
N ARG A 7 -21.94 41.14 -21.87
CA ARG A 7 -21.44 41.12 -20.49
C ARG A 7 -22.13 42.16 -19.60
N LEU A 8 -22.30 43.39 -20.08
CA LEU A 8 -23.04 44.43 -19.34
C LEU A 8 -24.47 44.00 -19.01
N LYS A 9 -25.15 43.36 -19.98
CA LYS A 9 -26.49 42.80 -19.75
C LYS A 9 -26.48 41.62 -18.78
N ALA A 10 -25.50 40.71 -18.87
CA ALA A 10 -25.37 39.61 -17.93
C ALA A 10 -25.10 40.13 -16.50
N LYS A 11 -24.22 41.12 -16.34
CA LYS A 11 -23.92 41.76 -15.05
C LYS A 11 -25.16 42.44 -14.46
N GLY A 12 -25.94 43.15 -15.28
CA GLY A 12 -27.22 43.75 -14.85
C GLY A 12 -28.29 42.72 -14.43
N LEU A 13 -28.15 41.46 -14.85
CA LEU A 13 -29.02 40.34 -14.45
C LEU A 13 -28.43 39.51 -13.29
N GLY A 14 -27.30 39.94 -12.71
CA GLY A 14 -26.68 39.28 -11.55
C GLY A 14 -25.65 38.19 -11.88
N ALA A 15 -25.12 38.12 -13.10
CA ALA A 15 -24.07 37.16 -13.45
C ALA A 15 -22.75 37.49 -12.74
N PRO A 16 -22.19 36.58 -11.91
CA PRO A 16 -20.96 36.83 -11.16
C PRO A 16 -19.74 37.02 -12.08
N GLU A 17 -18.70 37.66 -11.55
CA GLU A 17 -17.42 37.77 -12.22
C GLU A 17 -16.57 36.51 -12.01
N ALA A 18 -16.02 35.97 -13.10
CA ALA A 18 -15.18 34.79 -13.05
C ALA A 18 -13.93 35.03 -12.20
N GLU A 19 -13.37 36.24 -12.23
CA GLU A 19 -12.18 36.61 -11.44
C GLU A 19 -12.48 36.65 -9.95
N GLU A 20 -13.62 37.20 -9.54
CA GLU A 20 -14.08 37.22 -8.13
C GLU A 20 -14.28 35.79 -7.62
N LEU A 21 -14.94 34.95 -8.42
CA LEU A 21 -15.18 33.54 -8.08
C LEU A 21 -13.89 32.72 -8.00
N VAL A 22 -12.94 32.96 -8.91
CA VAL A 22 -11.63 32.30 -8.89
C VAL A 22 -10.80 32.77 -7.69
N ALA A 23 -10.94 34.03 -7.27
CA ALA A 23 -10.25 34.58 -6.10
C ALA A 23 -10.71 33.97 -4.76
N LEU A 24 -11.91 33.40 -4.70
CA LEU A 24 -12.40 32.68 -3.51
C LEU A 24 -11.64 31.37 -3.25
N VAL A 25 -11.06 30.77 -4.28
CA VAL A 25 -10.26 29.54 -4.16
C VAL A 25 -8.78 29.92 -4.18
N PRO A 26 -8.04 29.71 -3.07
CA PRO A 26 -6.61 29.97 -3.03
C PRO A 26 -5.87 29.30 -4.20
N HIS A 27 -4.84 29.98 -4.72
CA HIS A 27 -3.94 29.49 -5.78
C HIS A 27 -4.57 29.15 -7.16
N LEU A 28 -5.90 29.06 -7.29
CA LEU A 28 -6.58 28.72 -8.54
C LEU A 28 -6.26 29.71 -9.68
N ALA A 29 -6.15 31.01 -9.36
CA ALA A 29 -5.78 32.04 -10.32
C ALA A 29 -4.42 31.79 -11.00
N ARG A 30 -3.47 31.13 -10.33
CA ARG A 30 -2.14 30.81 -10.89
C ARG A 30 -2.17 29.64 -11.87
N LEU A 31 -3.23 28.83 -11.82
CA LEU A 31 -3.38 27.61 -12.60
C LEU A 31 -4.15 27.85 -13.91
N LEU A 32 -4.94 28.92 -13.96
CA LEU A 32 -5.79 29.25 -15.11
C LEU A 32 -5.14 30.28 -16.02
N SER A 33 -5.20 30.02 -17.33
CA SER A 33 -4.85 31.00 -18.35
C SER A 33 -5.98 32.03 -18.54
N LYS A 34 -5.64 33.21 -19.06
CA LYS A 34 -6.64 34.25 -19.41
C LYS A 34 -7.74 33.73 -20.35
N ALA A 35 -7.39 32.80 -21.26
CA ALA A 35 -8.34 32.18 -22.17
C ALA A 35 -9.36 31.30 -21.42
N GLN A 36 -8.90 30.52 -20.43
CA GLN A 36 -9.76 29.68 -19.60
C GLN A 36 -10.68 30.52 -18.71
N ILE A 37 -10.19 31.62 -18.14
CA ILE A 37 -11.02 32.57 -17.37
C ILE A 37 -12.13 33.16 -18.26
N ALA A 38 -11.81 33.52 -19.51
CA ALA A 38 -12.80 34.01 -20.46
C ALA A 38 -13.83 32.94 -20.86
N GLU A 39 -13.45 31.67 -20.86
CA GLU A 39 -14.37 30.53 -21.08
C GLU A 39 -15.30 30.34 -19.88
N ILE A 40 -14.79 30.40 -18.65
CA ILE A 40 -15.59 30.44 -17.41
C ILE A 40 -16.61 31.58 -17.49
N GLN A 41 -16.16 32.79 -17.78
CA GLN A 41 -17.04 33.96 -17.87
C GLN A 41 -18.15 33.77 -18.91
N LYS A 42 -17.84 33.15 -20.05
CA LYS A 42 -18.83 32.84 -21.09
C LYS A 42 -19.90 31.86 -20.57
N VAL A 43 -19.52 30.86 -19.77
CA VAL A 43 -20.45 29.91 -19.15
C VAL A 43 -21.34 30.60 -18.11
N LEU A 44 -20.75 31.43 -17.24
CA LEU A 44 -21.47 32.22 -16.24
C LEU A 44 -22.49 33.18 -16.89
N ASP A 45 -22.05 33.96 -17.88
CA ASP A 45 -22.91 34.90 -18.60
C ASP A 45 -24.04 34.18 -19.34
N ALA A 46 -23.76 33.01 -19.93
CA ALA A 46 -24.75 32.22 -20.66
C ALA A 46 -25.84 31.65 -19.74
N ALA A 47 -25.51 31.31 -18.49
CA ALA A 47 -26.48 30.75 -17.56
C ALA A 47 -27.57 31.74 -17.16
N VAL A 48 -27.26 33.04 -17.15
CA VAL A 48 -28.23 34.11 -16.84
C VAL A 48 -28.92 34.60 -18.11
N LEU A 49 -28.17 34.77 -19.22
CA LEU A 49 -28.73 35.30 -20.46
C LEU A 49 -29.60 34.30 -21.23
N ASN A 50 -29.23 33.03 -21.28
CA ASN A 50 -29.93 32.04 -22.11
C ASN A 50 -31.37 31.79 -21.64
N PRO A 51 -31.68 31.64 -20.32
CA PRO A 51 -33.07 31.53 -19.86
C PRO A 51 -33.94 32.72 -20.26
N MET A 52 -33.42 33.96 -20.14
CA MET A 52 -34.13 35.17 -20.57
C MET A 52 -34.47 35.14 -22.06
N TYR A 53 -33.50 34.74 -22.91
CA TYR A 53 -33.74 34.62 -24.35
C TYR A 53 -34.69 33.46 -24.69
N GLU A 54 -34.64 32.36 -23.96
CA GLU A 54 -35.55 31.23 -24.13
C GLU A 54 -37.00 31.59 -23.75
N ASP A 55 -37.20 32.32 -22.65
CA ASP A 55 -38.53 32.75 -22.24
C ASP A 55 -39.10 33.81 -23.17
N ALA A 56 -38.27 34.76 -23.62
CA ALA A 56 -38.65 35.72 -24.64
C ALA A 56 -39.01 35.03 -25.97
N TYR A 57 -38.24 34.00 -26.36
CA TYR A 57 -38.53 33.16 -27.51
C TYR A 57 -39.85 32.41 -27.34
N ARG A 58 -40.08 31.74 -26.21
CA ARG A 58 -41.33 31.01 -25.92
C ARG A 58 -42.54 31.95 -25.94
N LYS A 59 -42.43 33.15 -25.34
CA LYS A 59 -43.48 34.17 -25.37
C LYS A 59 -43.77 34.65 -26.80
N ALA A 60 -42.74 34.92 -27.59
CA ALA A 60 -42.88 35.30 -29.00
C ALA A 60 -43.49 34.18 -29.86
N MET A 61 -43.10 32.93 -29.63
CA MET A 61 -43.65 31.76 -30.33
C MET A 61 -45.11 31.49 -29.96
N ARG A 62 -45.52 31.75 -28.71
CA ARG A 62 -46.94 31.71 -28.30
C ARG A 62 -47.75 32.80 -28.99
N ALA A 63 -47.22 34.02 -29.07
CA ALA A 63 -47.87 35.15 -29.76
C ALA A 63 -47.90 35.01 -31.30
N ALA A 64 -47.09 34.12 -31.86
CA ALA A 64 -47.07 33.82 -33.30
C ALA A 64 -48.17 32.83 -33.72
N VAL A 65 -48.90 32.21 -32.79
CA VAL A 65 -49.99 31.26 -33.08
C VAL A 65 -51.20 32.02 -33.61
N MET A 66 -51.63 31.70 -34.84
CA MET A 66 -52.82 32.28 -35.48
C MET A 66 -54.06 31.42 -35.23
N SER A 67 -53.92 30.10 -35.33
CA SER A 67 -54.98 29.16 -35.04
C SER A 67 -54.40 27.83 -34.55
N ARG A 68 -55.20 27.09 -33.78
CA ARG A 68 -54.84 25.78 -33.26
C ARG A 68 -56.01 24.83 -33.51
N SER A 69 -55.77 23.75 -34.25
CA SER A 69 -56.74 22.69 -34.49
C SER A 69 -56.08 21.35 -34.12
N GLY A 70 -56.53 20.74 -33.03
CA GLY A 70 -55.89 19.56 -32.46
C GLY A 70 -54.40 19.79 -32.15
N GLY A 71 -53.53 18.92 -32.70
CA GLY A 71 -52.07 19.02 -32.60
C GLY A 71 -51.42 20.01 -33.58
N LEU A 72 -52.16 20.50 -34.57
CA LEU A 72 -51.67 21.43 -35.60
C LEU A 72 -51.77 22.87 -35.12
N VAL A 73 -50.62 23.55 -35.07
CA VAL A 73 -50.49 24.95 -34.67
C VAL A 73 -50.10 25.77 -35.89
N LEU A 74 -51.04 26.53 -36.45
CA LEU A 74 -50.79 27.40 -37.59
C LEU A 74 -50.17 28.70 -37.05
N ARG A 75 -48.94 28.99 -37.47
CA ARG A 75 -48.16 30.14 -36.99
C ARG A 75 -47.86 31.12 -38.11
N ASP A 76 -47.84 32.40 -37.76
CA ASP A 76 -47.38 33.47 -38.64
C ASP A 76 -45.86 33.34 -38.86
N ARG A 77 -45.46 33.12 -40.12
CA ARG A 77 -44.05 32.94 -40.53
C ARG A 77 -43.17 34.15 -40.21
N ILE A 78 -43.71 35.38 -40.25
CA ILE A 78 -42.95 36.60 -39.97
C ILE A 78 -42.64 36.67 -38.47
N LYS A 79 -43.65 36.44 -37.62
CA LYS A 79 -43.50 36.42 -36.17
C LYS A 79 -42.60 35.26 -35.72
N GLU A 80 -42.69 34.10 -36.36
CA GLU A 80 -41.79 32.96 -36.11
C GLU A 80 -40.33 33.29 -36.45
N ARG A 81 -40.05 33.90 -37.61
CA ARG A 81 -38.68 34.34 -37.97
C ARG A 81 -38.14 35.36 -36.97
N LYS A 82 -38.98 36.29 -36.50
CA LYS A 82 -38.61 37.27 -35.47
C LYS A 82 -38.31 36.58 -34.12
N ALA A 83 -39.06 35.56 -33.75
CA ALA A 83 -38.79 34.75 -32.57
C ALA A 83 -37.45 34.01 -32.70
N ARG A 84 -37.17 33.36 -33.83
CA ARG A 84 -35.88 32.67 -34.05
C ARG A 84 -34.68 33.62 -33.94
N ARG A 85 -34.78 34.84 -34.47
CA ARG A 85 -33.75 35.89 -34.31
C ARG A 85 -33.48 36.29 -32.85
N ILE A 86 -34.45 36.09 -31.94
CA ILE A 86 -34.24 36.30 -30.49
C ILE A 86 -33.42 35.14 -29.92
N LEU A 87 -33.74 33.90 -30.32
CA LEU A 87 -33.01 32.71 -29.89
C LEU A 87 -31.55 32.73 -30.37
N ASP A 88 -31.27 33.24 -31.57
CA ASP A 88 -29.93 33.36 -32.14
C ASP A 88 -29.00 34.30 -31.33
N LYS A 89 -29.56 35.17 -30.47
CA LYS A 89 -28.76 36.05 -29.59
C LYS A 89 -28.13 35.32 -28.41
N ARG A 90 -28.57 34.08 -28.12
CA ARG A 90 -28.05 33.25 -27.04
C ARG A 90 -26.54 33.06 -27.15
N LEU A 91 -25.90 32.81 -26.00
CA LEU A 91 -24.52 32.38 -26.00
C LEU A 91 -24.48 30.87 -26.25
N VAL A 92 -23.76 30.47 -27.30
CA VAL A 92 -23.53 29.05 -27.60
C VAL A 92 -22.55 28.51 -26.58
N VAL A 93 -23.07 27.76 -25.61
CA VAL A 93 -22.30 27.09 -24.58
C VAL A 93 -22.68 25.62 -24.60
N HIS A 94 -21.67 24.74 -24.67
CA HIS A 94 -21.90 23.31 -24.54
C HIS A 94 -21.85 22.91 -23.07
N ARG A 95 -22.51 21.80 -22.73
CA ARG A 95 -22.44 21.19 -21.39
C ARG A 95 -21.00 20.90 -20.92
N ASN A 96 -20.08 20.86 -21.88
CA ASN A 96 -18.67 20.55 -21.70
C ASN A 96 -17.79 21.77 -21.43
N ASP A 97 -18.24 22.97 -21.78
CA ASP A 97 -17.46 24.22 -21.65
C ASP A 97 -17.25 24.60 -20.17
N GLY A 98 -18.05 24.03 -19.25
CA GLY A 98 -17.86 24.16 -17.80
C GLY A 98 -16.83 23.21 -17.21
N ASN A 99 -16.15 22.37 -18.00
CA ASN A 99 -15.05 21.53 -17.53
C ASN A 99 -13.74 22.01 -18.15
N ILE A 100 -12.83 22.49 -17.32
CA ILE A 100 -11.56 23.06 -17.76
C ILE A 100 -10.44 22.15 -17.31
N ARG A 101 -9.59 21.72 -18.25
CA ARG A 101 -8.40 20.94 -17.90
C ARG A 101 -7.37 21.87 -17.26
N VAL A 102 -6.92 21.50 -16.06
CA VAL A 102 -5.91 22.26 -15.30
C VAL A 102 -4.56 21.56 -15.41
N ASP A 103 -3.49 22.34 -15.33
CA ASP A 103 -2.13 21.80 -15.27
C ASP A 103 -1.87 21.17 -13.90
N TYR A 104 -2.04 19.84 -13.84
CA TYR A 104 -1.86 19.07 -12.61
C TYR A 104 -0.42 19.12 -12.08
N THR A 105 0.59 19.39 -12.91
CA THR A 105 1.99 19.46 -12.45
C THR A 105 2.23 20.63 -11.51
N ARG A 106 1.45 21.71 -11.65
CA ARG A 106 1.50 22.89 -10.79
C ARG A 106 0.62 22.77 -9.55
N MET A 107 -0.31 21.83 -9.55
CA MET A 107 -1.21 21.57 -8.42
C MET A 107 -0.58 20.63 -7.40
N LEU A 108 0.23 19.67 -7.85
CA LEU A 108 0.79 18.65 -6.98
C LEU A 108 1.89 19.19 -6.08
N THR A 109 1.83 18.87 -4.79
CA THR A 109 2.97 19.12 -3.89
C THR A 109 4.17 18.25 -4.26
N PRO A 110 5.41 18.69 -3.99
CA PRO A 110 6.63 17.94 -4.36
C PRO A 110 6.69 16.52 -3.78
N ASP A 111 5.99 16.28 -2.67
CA ASP A 111 5.98 15.01 -1.95
C ASP A 111 4.76 14.14 -2.27
N SER A 112 3.80 14.64 -3.05
CA SER A 112 2.56 13.96 -3.41
C SER A 112 2.77 12.58 -4.06
N LEU A 113 3.82 12.46 -4.88
CA LEU A 113 4.17 11.24 -5.63
C LEU A 113 5.47 10.57 -5.16
N LYS A 114 5.98 10.93 -3.97
CA LYS A 114 7.13 10.25 -3.38
C LYS A 114 6.67 9.06 -2.53
N PRO A 115 7.32 7.88 -2.64
CA PRO A 115 7.05 6.77 -1.74
C PRO A 115 7.31 7.17 -0.28
N ARG A 116 6.37 6.87 0.62
CA ARG A 116 6.53 7.05 2.07
C ARG A 116 7.14 5.80 2.71
N THR A 117 6.90 4.63 2.13
CA THR A 117 7.39 3.34 2.64
C THR A 117 8.45 2.73 1.73
N ASN A 118 9.20 1.77 2.27
CA ASN A 118 10.17 0.97 1.52
C ASN A 118 9.50 -0.17 0.73
N ASN A 119 8.17 -0.15 0.57
CA ASN A 119 7.43 -1.16 -0.18
C ASN A 119 7.58 -0.93 -1.71
N PRO A 120 8.13 -1.88 -2.48
CA PRO A 120 8.27 -1.71 -3.92
C PRO A 120 6.92 -1.61 -4.65
N ASP A 121 5.87 -2.23 -4.11
CA ASP A 121 4.51 -2.13 -4.66
C ASP A 121 4.00 -0.66 -4.61
N GLU A 122 4.42 0.12 -3.61
CA GLU A 122 4.08 1.55 -3.50
C GLU A 122 4.73 2.36 -4.62
N ALA A 123 6.03 2.15 -4.85
CA ALA A 123 6.76 2.85 -5.89
C ALA A 123 6.19 2.55 -7.29
N ASP A 124 5.85 1.29 -7.56
CA ASP A 124 5.24 0.90 -8.83
C ASP A 124 3.81 1.41 -8.97
N TYR A 125 3.04 1.45 -7.88
CA TYR A 125 1.72 2.06 -7.90
C TYR A 125 1.80 3.57 -8.18
N LEU A 126 2.73 4.30 -7.56
CA LEU A 126 2.91 5.73 -7.80
C LEU A 126 3.31 6.05 -9.25
N LYS A 127 4.05 5.17 -9.93
CA LYS A 127 4.27 5.28 -11.38
C LYS A 127 2.95 5.17 -12.16
N LYS A 128 2.11 4.18 -11.84
CA LYS A 128 0.78 4.04 -12.46
C LYS A 128 -0.11 5.26 -12.20
N VAL A 129 -0.06 5.82 -10.98
CA VAL A 129 -0.78 7.05 -10.66
C VAL A 129 -0.33 8.20 -11.56
N ARG A 130 0.98 8.35 -11.79
CA ARG A 130 1.52 9.34 -12.73
C ARG A 130 1.00 9.11 -14.14
N ASP A 131 0.96 7.88 -14.62
CA ASP A 131 0.43 7.55 -15.95
C ASP A 131 -1.06 7.87 -16.08
N ILE A 132 -1.85 7.60 -15.02
CA ILE A 132 -3.27 7.95 -14.96
C ILE A 132 -3.46 9.47 -15.00
N LEU A 133 -2.66 10.23 -14.24
CA LEU A 133 -2.70 11.69 -14.24
C LEU A 133 -2.31 12.26 -15.62
N ASN A 134 -1.29 11.69 -16.27
CA ASN A 134 -0.89 12.07 -17.63
C ASN A 134 -2.03 11.83 -18.64
N ALA A 135 -2.70 10.67 -18.55
CA ALA A 135 -3.75 10.25 -19.47
C ALA A 135 -5.08 11.01 -19.25
N GLN A 136 -5.54 11.11 -18.01
CA GLN A 136 -6.86 11.65 -17.67
C GLN A 136 -6.81 13.15 -17.35
N GLY A 137 -5.72 13.63 -16.73
CA GLY A 137 -5.58 15.00 -16.23
C GLY A 137 -6.50 15.31 -15.05
N ILE A 138 -6.28 16.49 -14.45
CA ILE A 138 -7.17 17.05 -13.43
C ILE A 138 -8.04 18.11 -14.10
N TRP A 139 -9.33 18.12 -13.77
CA TRP A 139 -10.32 19.01 -14.38
C TRP A 139 -11.00 19.86 -13.31
N LEU A 140 -11.06 21.16 -13.53
CA LEU A 140 -11.92 22.07 -12.79
C LEU A 140 -13.32 21.97 -13.36
N ARG A 141 -14.31 21.69 -12.52
CA ARG A 141 -15.71 21.63 -12.90
C ARG A 141 -16.45 22.79 -12.30
N LEU A 142 -17.15 23.50 -13.16
CA LEU A 142 -18.03 24.60 -12.81
C LEU A 142 -19.47 24.15 -13.04
N ARG A 143 -20.28 24.11 -11.96
CA ARG A 143 -21.72 23.83 -12.06
C ARG A 143 -22.51 24.65 -11.06
N GLN A 144 -23.80 24.77 -11.34
CA GLN A 144 -24.79 25.26 -10.39
C GLN A 144 -25.18 24.12 -9.45
N PRO A 145 -25.33 24.40 -8.14
CA PRO A 145 -25.81 23.43 -7.18
C PRO A 145 -27.20 22.93 -7.58
N TYR A 146 -27.49 21.70 -7.22
CA TYR A 146 -28.81 21.13 -7.44
C TYR A 146 -29.76 21.64 -6.35
N GLU A 147 -30.70 22.52 -6.71
CA GLU A 147 -31.78 22.96 -5.84
C GLU A 147 -33.13 22.43 -6.34
N ALA A 148 -33.99 21.97 -5.43
CA ALA A 148 -35.29 21.37 -5.75
C ALA A 148 -36.28 22.33 -6.42
N VAL A 149 -36.10 23.64 -6.22
CA VAL A 149 -36.97 24.72 -6.74
C VAL A 149 -36.55 25.16 -8.16
N GLY A 150 -35.43 24.63 -8.68
CA GLY A 150 -34.82 25.05 -9.93
C GLY A 150 -33.41 25.58 -9.69
N ARG A 151 -32.59 25.67 -10.74
CA ARG A 151 -31.20 26.13 -10.61
C ARG A 151 -31.15 27.65 -10.50
N ASP A 152 -30.65 28.15 -9.38
CA ASP A 152 -30.34 29.57 -9.21
C ASP A 152 -29.15 29.94 -10.13
N PRO A 153 -29.32 30.88 -11.06
CA PRO A 153 -28.25 31.24 -11.99
C PRO A 153 -27.12 32.04 -11.34
N THR A 154 -27.29 32.50 -10.10
CA THR A 154 -26.30 33.28 -9.35
C THR A 154 -25.37 32.45 -8.49
N LYS A 155 -25.76 31.22 -8.12
CA LYS A 155 -24.95 30.33 -7.27
C LYS A 155 -24.13 29.35 -8.11
N TRP A 156 -22.85 29.23 -7.76
CA TRP A 156 -21.89 28.40 -8.48
C TRP A 156 -20.95 27.69 -7.53
N GLU A 157 -20.63 26.45 -7.85
CA GLU A 157 -19.67 25.63 -7.14
C GLU A 157 -18.54 25.22 -8.07
N PHE A 158 -17.33 25.23 -7.51
CA PHE A 158 -16.14 24.68 -8.13
C PHE A 158 -15.73 23.43 -7.38
N TRP A 159 -15.36 22.40 -8.13
CA TRP A 159 -14.62 21.30 -7.58
C TRP A 159 -13.65 20.74 -8.62
N PHE A 160 -12.60 20.11 -8.14
CA PHE A 160 -11.65 19.40 -8.99
C PHE A 160 -12.11 17.96 -9.18
N SER A 161 -11.82 17.37 -10.33
CA SER A 161 -12.05 15.96 -10.56
C SER A 161 -10.88 15.30 -11.27
N LEU A 162 -10.65 14.02 -10.93
CA LEU A 162 -9.73 13.18 -11.68
C LEU A 162 -10.39 12.76 -12.99
N GLY A 163 -9.87 13.26 -14.12
CA GLY A 163 -10.51 13.10 -15.41
C GLY A 163 -11.79 13.91 -15.56
N ARG A 164 -12.29 14.00 -16.80
CA ARG A 164 -13.41 14.88 -17.17
C ARG A 164 -14.73 14.54 -16.47
N HIS A 165 -14.94 13.27 -16.16
CA HIS A 165 -16.14 12.75 -15.52
C HIS A 165 -15.88 11.90 -14.29
N GLY A 166 -14.64 11.87 -13.78
CA GLY A 166 -14.32 11.05 -12.63
C GLY A 166 -14.63 11.73 -11.31
N ASP A 167 -14.05 11.15 -10.28
CA ASP A 167 -14.35 11.46 -8.88
C ASP A 167 -13.93 12.87 -8.50
N PRO A 168 -14.71 13.54 -7.63
CA PRO A 168 -14.29 14.80 -7.05
C PRO A 168 -13.03 14.60 -6.20
N ILE A 169 -12.14 15.59 -6.23
CA ILE A 169 -11.00 15.71 -5.34
C ILE A 169 -11.38 16.76 -4.30
N GLU A 170 -11.43 16.37 -3.05
CA GLU A 170 -11.70 17.27 -1.93
C GLU A 170 -10.42 18.07 -1.65
N THR A 171 -10.39 19.34 -2.06
CA THR A 171 -9.27 20.28 -1.87
C THR A 171 -9.86 21.65 -1.56
N THR A 172 -9.30 22.36 -0.58
CA THR A 172 -9.68 23.76 -0.31
C THR A 172 -8.85 24.77 -1.11
N ASP A 173 -7.59 24.45 -1.41
CA ASP A 173 -6.58 25.45 -1.79
C ASP A 173 -6.01 25.26 -3.21
N ALA A 174 -6.63 24.42 -4.03
CA ALA A 174 -6.22 24.07 -5.41
C ALA A 174 -4.81 23.44 -5.56
N ILE A 175 -4.06 23.34 -4.46
CA ILE A 175 -2.85 22.56 -4.32
C ILE A 175 -3.28 21.20 -3.76
N ILE A 176 -2.87 20.12 -4.43
CA ILE A 176 -3.31 18.77 -4.12
C ILE A 176 -2.20 18.02 -3.41
N ASP A 177 -2.50 17.63 -2.18
CA ASP A 177 -1.67 16.72 -1.40
C ASP A 177 -1.95 15.25 -1.72
N ARG A 178 -1.03 14.39 -1.28
CA ARG A 178 -1.16 12.94 -1.48
C ARG A 178 -2.46 12.37 -0.92
N GLU A 179 -2.85 12.84 0.26
CA GLU A 179 -4.04 12.34 0.96
C GLU A 179 -5.30 12.74 0.22
N GLU A 180 -5.38 13.98 -0.28
CA GLU A 180 -6.47 14.45 -1.13
C GLU A 180 -6.52 13.68 -2.46
N LEU A 181 -5.36 13.40 -3.07
CA LEU A 181 -5.26 12.62 -4.30
C LEU A 181 -5.75 11.18 -4.10
N PHE A 182 -5.40 10.55 -2.97
CA PHE A 182 -5.86 9.22 -2.60
C PHE A 182 -7.24 9.19 -1.93
N GLY A 183 -7.81 10.34 -1.59
CA GLY A 183 -9.21 10.48 -1.22
C GLY A 183 -10.16 10.16 -2.38
N THR A 184 -9.68 10.25 -3.62
CA THR A 184 -10.45 9.80 -4.80
C THR A 184 -10.68 8.29 -4.75
N THR A 185 -11.87 7.84 -5.14
CA THR A 185 -12.20 6.40 -5.05
C THR A 185 -11.30 5.57 -5.96
N LEU A 186 -11.00 6.08 -7.16
CA LEU A 186 -10.15 5.40 -8.13
C LEU A 186 -8.71 5.20 -7.62
N LEU A 187 -8.08 6.24 -7.07
CA LEU A 187 -6.68 6.16 -6.65
C LEU A 187 -6.55 5.58 -5.24
N GLY A 188 -7.48 5.86 -4.32
CA GLY A 188 -7.50 5.30 -2.97
C GLY A 188 -7.74 3.79 -2.97
N ALA A 189 -8.79 3.32 -3.67
CA ALA A 189 -9.06 1.89 -3.76
C ALA A 189 -7.94 1.15 -4.50
N GLY A 190 -7.36 1.77 -5.53
CA GLY A 190 -6.19 1.24 -6.23
C GLY A 190 -4.96 1.12 -5.31
N TYR A 191 -4.74 2.10 -4.42
CA TYR A 191 -3.65 2.09 -3.45
C TYR A 191 -3.82 0.96 -2.44
N TYR A 192 -5.02 0.82 -1.87
CA TYR A 192 -5.35 -0.27 -0.96
C TYR A 192 -5.12 -1.64 -1.61
N ARG A 193 -5.61 -1.81 -2.85
CA ARG A 193 -5.48 -3.08 -3.59
C ARG A 193 -4.04 -3.40 -3.99
N SER A 194 -3.29 -2.40 -4.42
CA SER A 194 -1.95 -2.61 -4.99
C SER A 194 -0.86 -2.60 -3.94
N VAL A 195 -1.02 -1.86 -2.85
CA VAL A 195 0.04 -1.62 -1.85
C VAL A 195 -0.28 -2.31 -0.52
N LEU A 196 -1.42 -2.00 0.10
CA LEU A 196 -1.79 -2.51 1.43
C LEU A 196 -2.19 -4.00 1.41
N THR A 197 -2.88 -4.41 0.35
CA THR A 197 -3.20 -5.81 0.03
C THR A 197 -2.40 -6.31 -1.17
N GLY A 198 -1.32 -5.59 -1.50
CA GLY A 198 -0.40 -5.88 -2.59
C GLY A 198 0.26 -7.26 -2.49
N HIS A 199 1.03 -7.58 -3.52
CA HIS A 199 1.72 -8.86 -3.63
C HIS A 199 2.71 -9.07 -2.47
N VAL A 200 3.49 -8.02 -2.18
CA VAL A 200 4.51 -8.00 -1.13
C VAL A 200 3.87 -8.18 0.24
N GLN A 201 2.89 -7.34 0.58
CA GLN A 201 2.22 -7.37 1.87
C GLN A 201 1.47 -8.69 2.10
N THR A 202 0.80 -9.20 1.07
CA THR A 202 0.09 -10.48 1.16
C THR A 202 1.04 -11.65 1.39
N LYS A 203 2.17 -11.70 0.66
CA LYS A 203 3.19 -12.74 0.88
C LYS A 203 3.82 -12.62 2.27
N LEU A 204 4.17 -11.41 2.71
CA LEU A 204 4.78 -11.19 4.01
C LEU A 204 3.84 -11.60 5.16
N LYS A 205 2.56 -11.24 5.08
CA LYS A 205 1.52 -11.69 6.03
C LYS A 205 1.39 -13.22 6.08
N ARG A 206 1.44 -13.90 4.93
CA ARG A 206 1.45 -15.37 4.91
C ARG A 206 2.70 -15.94 5.58
N MET A 207 3.87 -15.32 5.40
CA MET A 207 5.11 -15.78 6.03
C MET A 207 5.08 -15.57 7.54
N PHE A 208 4.52 -14.45 8.02
CA PHE A 208 4.27 -14.23 9.44
C PHE A 208 3.37 -15.31 10.04
N ALA A 209 2.21 -15.57 9.43
CA ALA A 209 1.28 -16.59 9.93
C ALA A 209 1.91 -17.99 9.94
N ARG A 210 2.69 -18.33 8.92
CA ARG A 210 3.43 -19.61 8.89
C ARG A 210 4.52 -19.66 9.96
N PHE A 211 5.24 -18.58 10.19
CA PHE A 211 6.24 -18.49 11.25
C PHE A 211 5.62 -18.70 12.62
N ASP A 212 4.53 -18.00 12.92
CA ASP A 212 3.86 -18.07 14.23
C ASP A 212 3.41 -19.50 14.52
N LEU A 213 2.82 -20.18 13.53
CA LEU A 213 2.43 -21.59 13.63
C LEU A 213 3.64 -22.50 13.93
N GLN A 214 4.76 -22.34 13.22
CA GLN A 214 5.93 -23.22 13.41
C GLN A 214 6.69 -22.92 14.69
N TYR A 215 6.75 -21.66 15.10
CA TYR A 215 7.29 -21.27 16.39
C TYR A 215 6.49 -21.89 17.54
N GLU A 216 5.15 -21.78 17.49
CA GLU A 216 4.28 -22.39 18.51
C GLU A 216 4.40 -23.91 18.52
N ASN A 217 4.37 -24.57 17.36
CA ASN A 217 4.54 -26.02 17.26
C ASN A 217 5.89 -26.47 17.85
N GLY A 218 6.97 -25.79 17.51
CA GLY A 218 8.31 -26.08 18.03
C GLY A 218 8.40 -25.88 19.56
N TRP A 219 7.84 -24.79 20.05
CA TRP A 219 7.77 -24.48 21.48
C TRP A 219 6.93 -25.50 22.26
N GLN A 220 5.71 -25.80 21.81
CA GLN A 220 4.82 -26.77 22.44
C GLN A 220 5.44 -28.17 22.45
N HIS A 221 6.08 -28.57 21.35
CA HIS A 221 6.79 -29.84 21.30
C HIS A 221 7.94 -29.89 22.32
N HIS A 222 8.72 -28.80 22.42
CA HIS A 222 9.77 -28.69 23.43
C HIS A 222 9.23 -28.77 24.88
N MET A 223 8.08 -28.13 25.14
CA MET A 223 7.37 -28.21 26.43
C MET A 223 6.95 -29.65 26.77
N ASN A 224 6.36 -30.35 25.80
CA ASN A 224 5.93 -31.74 25.99
C ASN A 224 7.13 -32.66 26.27
N LEU A 225 8.25 -32.46 25.57
CA LEU A 225 9.48 -33.21 25.82
C LEU A 225 10.02 -32.98 27.23
N MET A 226 10.01 -31.73 27.72
CA MET A 226 10.43 -31.43 29.08
C MET A 226 9.49 -32.07 30.11
N ARG A 227 8.17 -32.02 29.87
CA ARG A 227 7.17 -32.66 30.73
C ARG A 227 7.37 -34.18 30.78
N HIS A 228 7.52 -34.84 29.63
CA HIS A 228 7.82 -36.28 29.57
C HIS A 228 9.14 -36.62 30.25
N ARG A 229 10.16 -35.76 30.13
CA ARG A 229 11.42 -35.92 30.85
C ARG A 229 11.22 -35.85 32.37
N HIS A 230 10.41 -34.90 32.86
CA HIS A 230 10.17 -34.75 34.29
C HIS A 230 9.29 -35.88 34.87
N GLU A 231 8.34 -36.39 34.07
CA GLU A 231 7.47 -37.53 34.41
C GLU A 231 8.22 -38.88 34.34
N ALA A 232 9.25 -39.01 33.50
CA ALA A 232 10.15 -40.16 33.48
C ALA A 232 11.05 -40.13 34.72
N GLY A 233 10.76 -41.02 35.68
CA GLY A 233 11.31 -41.00 37.05
C GLY A 233 12.84 -40.82 37.18
N ALA A 234 13.26 -40.39 38.37
CA ALA A 234 14.58 -39.86 38.73
C ALA A 234 15.83 -40.71 38.38
N GLY A 235 15.66 -41.96 37.93
CA GLY A 235 16.77 -42.83 37.49
C GLY A 235 16.93 -42.97 35.96
N VAL A 236 15.90 -42.72 35.17
CA VAL A 236 15.91 -42.95 33.70
C VAL A 236 16.46 -41.73 32.95
N THR A 237 16.12 -40.53 33.41
CA THR A 237 16.67 -39.29 32.88
C THR A 237 18.15 -39.12 33.19
N GLY A 238 18.56 -39.52 34.40
CA GLY A 238 19.94 -39.51 34.84
C GLY A 238 20.82 -40.51 34.09
N THR A 239 20.32 -41.70 33.73
CA THR A 239 21.14 -42.71 33.02
C THR A 239 21.30 -42.43 31.52
N VAL A 240 20.28 -41.86 30.86
CA VAL A 240 20.35 -41.50 29.42
C VAL A 240 21.26 -40.30 29.16
N ASP A 241 21.23 -39.28 30.04
CA ASP A 241 22.12 -38.12 29.93
C ASP A 241 23.57 -38.46 30.37
N LEU A 242 23.75 -39.40 31.30
CA LEU A 242 25.06 -39.78 31.87
C LEU A 242 25.82 -40.84 31.04
N LEU A 243 25.14 -41.59 30.16
CA LEU A 243 25.75 -42.55 29.21
C LEU A 243 26.30 -41.88 27.93
N GLY A 244 26.40 -40.53 27.89
CA GLY A 244 27.05 -39.77 26.81
C GLY A 244 26.09 -39.10 25.82
N GLY A 245 24.80 -38.99 26.11
CA GLY A 245 23.80 -38.38 25.22
C GLY A 245 23.49 -36.93 25.58
N ALA A 246 24.12 -35.97 24.89
CA ALA A 246 23.79 -34.54 24.73
C ALA A 246 22.87 -33.84 25.79
N GLU A 247 23.32 -32.72 26.37
CA GLU A 247 22.48 -31.88 27.25
C GLU A 247 21.14 -31.46 26.59
N PHE A 248 20.03 -31.59 27.32
CA PHE A 248 18.71 -31.13 26.87
C PHE A 248 18.72 -29.60 26.70
N PRO A 249 18.35 -29.07 25.53
CA PRO A 249 18.33 -27.62 25.29
C PRO A 249 17.38 -26.89 26.25
N SER A 250 17.76 -25.72 26.72
CA SER A 250 16.89 -24.89 27.56
C SER A 250 15.82 -24.16 26.72
N PHE A 251 14.69 -23.79 27.32
CA PHE A 251 13.67 -23.00 26.61
C PHE A 251 14.14 -21.63 26.12
N SER A 252 15.25 -21.11 26.66
CA SER A 252 15.75 -19.80 26.28
C SER A 252 16.21 -19.74 24.81
N ILE A 253 16.47 -20.89 24.17
CA ILE A 253 16.80 -20.95 22.73
C ILE A 253 15.74 -20.26 21.87
N TRP A 254 14.46 -20.30 22.27
CA TRP A 254 13.34 -19.73 21.51
C TRP A 254 13.18 -18.22 21.69
N LYS A 255 13.70 -17.64 22.79
CA LYS A 255 13.49 -16.21 23.12
C LYS A 255 13.98 -15.27 22.02
N ARG A 256 15.12 -15.58 21.41
CA ARG A 256 15.70 -14.76 20.34
C ARG A 256 14.81 -14.71 19.10
N ALA A 257 14.27 -15.86 18.68
CA ALA A 257 13.37 -15.94 17.54
C ALA A 257 12.10 -15.12 17.76
N HIS A 258 11.50 -15.20 18.95
CA HIS A 258 10.33 -14.40 19.31
C HIS A 258 10.63 -12.89 19.33
N ALA A 259 11.75 -12.48 19.94
CA ALA A 259 12.14 -11.07 19.96
C ALA A 259 12.33 -10.49 18.55
N LEU A 260 12.98 -11.24 17.66
CA LEU A 260 13.16 -10.85 16.26
C LEU A 260 11.82 -10.80 15.50
N ARG A 261 10.92 -11.75 15.75
CA ARG A 261 9.56 -11.75 15.20
C ARG A 261 8.75 -10.52 15.62
N MET A 262 8.88 -10.07 16.86
CA MET A 262 8.22 -8.84 17.34
C MET A 262 8.83 -7.58 16.69
N LYS A 263 10.16 -7.51 16.56
CA LYS A 263 10.82 -6.43 15.79
C LYS A 263 10.35 -6.42 14.33
N ALA A 264 10.17 -7.58 13.72
CA ALA A 264 9.65 -7.71 12.36
C ALA A 264 8.20 -7.23 12.24
N TRP A 265 7.35 -7.51 13.25
CA TRP A 265 5.97 -7.05 13.29
C TRP A 265 5.88 -5.52 13.28
N ASN A 266 6.56 -4.89 14.25
CA ASN A 266 6.51 -3.45 14.45
C ASN A 266 7.04 -2.73 13.20
N ALA A 267 8.14 -3.24 12.62
CA ALA A 267 8.67 -2.69 11.36
C ALA A 267 7.66 -2.79 10.20
N ASN A 268 6.85 -3.85 10.13
CA ASN A 268 5.82 -3.96 9.09
C ASN A 268 4.64 -3.01 9.32
N GLU A 269 4.25 -2.77 10.57
CA GLU A 269 3.25 -1.77 10.94
C GLU A 269 3.72 -0.34 10.62
N ASP A 270 5.00 -0.05 10.86
CA ASP A 270 5.64 1.22 10.52
C ASP A 270 5.84 1.42 8.99
N GLY A 271 5.52 0.41 8.17
CA GLY A 271 5.70 0.43 6.71
C GLY A 271 7.12 0.11 6.24
N ASP A 272 8.06 -0.22 7.13
CA ASP A 272 9.41 -0.64 6.74
C ASP A 272 9.46 -2.13 6.40
N VAL A 273 9.00 -2.45 5.19
CA VAL A 273 8.94 -3.82 4.65
C VAL A 273 10.31 -4.49 4.64
N VAL A 274 11.38 -3.75 4.32
CA VAL A 274 12.73 -4.31 4.24
C VAL A 274 13.21 -4.73 5.63
N LYS A 275 13.06 -3.86 6.63
CA LYS A 275 13.39 -4.18 8.01
C LYS A 275 12.55 -5.34 8.55
N ALA A 276 11.25 -5.37 8.25
CA ALA A 276 10.37 -6.47 8.62
C ALA A 276 10.86 -7.82 8.06
N GLN A 277 11.25 -7.84 6.78
CA GLN A 277 11.77 -9.04 6.13
C GLN A 277 13.07 -9.54 6.75
N VAL A 278 14.04 -8.66 6.96
CA VAL A 278 15.34 -9.04 7.53
C VAL A 278 15.15 -9.69 8.90
N HIS A 279 14.34 -9.08 9.76
CA HIS A 279 14.09 -9.62 11.10
C HIS A 279 13.31 -10.93 11.06
N LEU A 280 12.30 -11.07 10.18
CA LEU A 280 11.55 -12.32 10.02
C LEU A 280 12.41 -13.45 9.45
N LEU A 281 13.31 -13.13 8.51
CA LEU A 281 14.24 -14.07 7.91
C LEU A 281 15.23 -14.64 8.94
N VAL A 282 15.83 -13.76 9.75
CA VAL A 282 16.73 -14.18 10.84
C VAL A 282 15.94 -14.94 11.90
N ALA A 283 14.72 -14.51 12.25
CA ALA A 283 13.86 -15.24 13.18
C ALA A 283 13.58 -16.68 12.70
N ALA A 284 13.21 -16.85 11.43
CA ALA A 284 12.95 -18.16 10.83
C ALA A 284 14.20 -19.05 10.85
N SER A 285 15.36 -18.49 10.53
CA SER A 285 16.64 -19.20 10.58
C SER A 285 17.00 -19.66 12.01
N VAL A 286 16.67 -18.85 13.03
CA VAL A 286 16.85 -19.22 14.45
C VAL A 286 15.87 -20.34 14.85
N VAL A 287 14.61 -20.30 14.41
CA VAL A 287 13.64 -21.39 14.64
C VAL A 287 14.14 -22.70 14.03
N GLU A 288 14.62 -22.67 12.79
CA GLU A 288 15.20 -23.84 12.14
C GLU A 288 16.38 -24.40 12.93
N HIS A 289 17.31 -23.53 13.36
CA HIS A 289 18.45 -23.93 14.17
C HIS A 289 18.03 -24.59 15.50
N ASN A 290 17.08 -23.98 16.21
CA ASN A 290 16.57 -24.50 17.48
C ASN A 290 15.89 -25.86 17.31
N ALA A 291 15.07 -26.01 16.27
CA ALA A 291 14.41 -27.27 15.96
C ALA A 291 15.42 -28.39 15.62
N LEU A 292 16.52 -28.07 14.93
CA LEU A 292 17.59 -29.02 14.65
C LEU A 292 18.40 -29.40 15.89
N LEU A 293 18.64 -28.45 16.82
CA LEU A 293 19.26 -28.77 18.12
C LEU A 293 18.41 -29.77 18.90
N LEU A 294 17.10 -29.56 18.95
CA LEU A 294 16.16 -30.48 19.59
C LEU A 294 16.08 -31.83 18.87
N GLY A 295 16.03 -31.84 17.54
CA GLY A 295 16.03 -33.08 16.75
C GLY A 295 17.30 -33.91 16.97
N ARG A 296 18.46 -33.26 17.09
CA ARG A 296 19.73 -33.93 17.43
C ARG A 296 19.72 -34.53 18.82
N TYR A 297 19.24 -33.79 19.81
CA TYR A 297 19.06 -34.33 21.16
C TYR A 297 18.20 -35.60 21.10
N LEU A 298 17.02 -35.53 20.50
CA LEU A 298 16.10 -36.67 20.38
C LEU A 298 16.75 -37.86 19.68
N SER A 299 17.44 -37.63 18.55
CA SER A 299 18.11 -38.71 17.81
C SER A 299 19.20 -39.44 18.61
N ARG A 300 19.79 -38.77 19.62
CA ARG A 300 20.85 -39.31 20.47
C ARG A 300 20.31 -39.94 21.75
N THR A 301 19.17 -39.48 22.26
CA THR A 301 18.67 -39.86 23.60
C THR A 301 17.44 -40.75 23.57
N ILE A 302 16.61 -40.69 22.51
CA ILE A 302 15.35 -41.43 22.43
C ILE A 302 15.32 -42.14 21.08
N GLY A 303 15.22 -43.47 21.05
CA GLY A 303 15.00 -44.26 19.82
C GLY A 303 13.66 -44.00 19.11
N GLY A 304 12.99 -42.88 19.40
CA GLY A 304 11.69 -42.48 18.87
C GLY A 304 11.83 -41.70 17.57
N ALA A 305 11.95 -42.42 16.45
CA ALA A 305 12.04 -41.85 15.10
C ALA A 305 10.87 -40.89 14.78
N ASN A 306 9.65 -41.19 15.26
CA ASN A 306 8.46 -40.37 15.03
C ASN A 306 8.52 -38.99 15.73
N THR A 307 9.07 -38.93 16.93
CA THR A 307 9.19 -37.69 17.72
C THR A 307 10.25 -36.77 17.09
N ALA A 308 11.39 -37.34 16.70
CA ALA A 308 12.43 -36.62 15.96
C ALA A 308 11.91 -36.12 14.59
N MET A 309 11.08 -36.90 13.90
CA MET A 309 10.50 -36.48 12.61
C MET A 309 9.59 -35.24 12.76
N THR A 310 8.82 -35.15 13.84
CA THR A 310 7.91 -34.02 14.07
C THR A 310 8.67 -32.70 14.22
N ILE A 311 9.74 -32.67 15.01
CA ILE A 311 10.55 -31.45 15.19
C ILE A 311 11.40 -31.14 13.94
N LEU A 312 11.83 -32.15 13.19
CA LEU A 312 12.53 -31.94 11.92
C LEU A 312 11.61 -31.33 10.85
N ARG A 313 10.29 -31.64 10.86
CA ARG A 313 9.30 -30.94 10.02
C ARG A 313 9.18 -29.45 10.37
N VAL A 314 9.28 -29.09 11.66
CA VAL A 314 9.33 -27.69 12.09
C VAL A 314 10.58 -27.00 11.52
N ALA A 315 11.74 -27.67 11.54
CA ALA A 315 12.96 -27.14 10.93
C ALA A 315 12.81 -26.95 9.40
N GLU A 316 12.29 -27.95 8.70
CA GLU A 316 12.07 -27.88 7.25
C GLU A 316 11.14 -26.74 6.86
N THR A 317 10.01 -26.60 7.55
CA THR A 317 9.02 -25.54 7.28
C THR A 317 9.54 -24.15 7.66
N ALA A 318 10.35 -24.03 8.70
CA ALA A 318 11.06 -22.78 9.03
C ALA A 318 12.03 -22.37 7.92
N GLY A 319 12.75 -23.34 7.34
CA GLY A 319 13.58 -23.12 6.16
C GLY A 319 12.78 -22.63 4.94
N GLN A 320 11.61 -23.23 4.67
CA GLN A 320 10.71 -22.78 3.61
C GLN A 320 10.15 -21.37 3.84
N ILE A 321 9.94 -20.96 5.10
CA ILE A 321 9.55 -19.60 5.45
C ILE A 321 10.67 -18.63 5.13
N ALA A 322 11.92 -18.95 5.50
CA ALA A 322 13.09 -18.14 5.17
C ALA A 322 13.25 -17.96 3.65
N GLU A 323 13.09 -19.02 2.86
CA GLU A 323 13.05 -18.94 1.40
C GLU A 323 11.91 -18.05 0.90
N GLY A 324 10.71 -18.23 1.45
CA GLY A 324 9.54 -17.43 1.11
C GLY A 324 9.76 -15.94 1.37
N VAL A 325 10.39 -15.58 2.50
CA VAL A 325 10.73 -14.20 2.89
C VAL A 325 11.73 -13.57 1.93
N LEU A 326 12.78 -14.30 1.52
CA LEU A 326 13.75 -13.85 0.53
C LEU A 326 13.10 -13.54 -0.84
N LEU A 327 11.97 -14.19 -1.14
CA LEU A 327 11.23 -14.03 -2.40
C LEU A 327 10.13 -12.95 -2.36
N VAL A 328 9.91 -12.28 -1.22
CA VAL A 328 8.80 -11.31 -1.08
C VAL A 328 9.05 -10.02 -1.86
N THR A 329 10.20 -9.38 -1.69
CA THR A 329 10.54 -8.09 -2.35
C THR A 329 11.36 -8.26 -3.63
N GLY A 330 11.73 -9.50 -3.98
CA GLY A 330 12.60 -9.74 -5.13
C GLY A 330 13.97 -9.07 -5.01
N VAL A 331 14.41 -8.69 -3.80
CA VAL A 331 15.74 -8.10 -3.60
C VAL A 331 16.75 -9.12 -4.12
N GLY A 332 17.53 -8.68 -5.10
CA GLY A 332 18.12 -9.50 -6.14
C GLY A 332 18.99 -10.68 -5.71
N VAL A 333 19.25 -10.91 -4.42
CA VAL A 333 19.99 -12.07 -3.92
C VAL A 333 19.14 -13.34 -3.97
N GLY A 334 17.92 -13.34 -3.41
CA GLY A 334 17.04 -14.53 -3.40
C GLY A 334 16.60 -14.93 -4.81
N VAL A 335 16.29 -13.95 -5.67
CA VAL A 335 15.91 -14.19 -7.07
C VAL A 335 17.10 -14.61 -7.94
N LYS A 336 18.31 -14.06 -7.71
CA LYS A 336 19.52 -14.52 -8.42
C LYS A 336 19.91 -15.93 -8.00
N ALA A 337 19.85 -16.25 -6.70
CA ALA A 337 20.12 -17.59 -6.19
C ALA A 337 19.12 -18.61 -6.76
N LEU A 338 17.83 -18.29 -6.84
CA LEU A 338 16.81 -19.18 -7.41
C LEU A 338 16.90 -19.30 -8.93
N ARG A 339 17.30 -18.22 -9.64
CA ARG A 339 17.63 -18.28 -11.08
C ARG A 339 18.87 -19.14 -11.33
N ALA A 340 19.90 -19.04 -10.49
CA ALA A 340 21.07 -19.89 -10.54
C ALA A 340 20.73 -21.36 -10.22
N ALA A 341 19.77 -21.59 -9.31
CA ALA A 341 19.26 -22.92 -8.95
C ALA A 341 18.22 -23.48 -9.95
N GLY A 342 17.90 -22.77 -11.04
CA GLY A 342 16.98 -23.24 -12.08
C GLY A 342 15.54 -23.48 -11.61
N GLY A 343 15.05 -22.75 -10.62
CA GLY A 343 13.67 -22.89 -10.11
C GLY A 343 13.45 -23.98 -9.06
N LYS A 344 14.51 -24.66 -8.60
CA LYS A 344 14.44 -25.61 -7.48
C LYS A 344 14.47 -24.88 -6.13
N ALA A 345 13.96 -25.55 -5.08
CA ALA A 345 14.10 -25.08 -3.69
C ALA A 345 15.58 -24.81 -3.38
N LEU A 346 15.86 -23.75 -2.63
CA LEU A 346 17.23 -23.40 -2.29
C LEU A 346 17.79 -24.48 -1.36
N THR A 347 19.03 -24.92 -1.61
CA THR A 347 19.72 -25.70 -0.58
C THR A 347 19.91 -24.83 0.65
N ARG A 348 19.95 -25.46 1.83
CA ARG A 348 20.17 -24.75 3.09
C ARG A 348 21.41 -23.86 3.07
N GLU A 349 22.52 -24.35 2.52
CA GLU A 349 23.76 -23.57 2.40
C GLU A 349 23.57 -22.31 1.54
N MET A 350 22.96 -22.45 0.36
CA MET A 350 22.66 -21.31 -0.51
C MET A 350 21.72 -20.30 0.14
N ARG A 351 20.72 -20.78 0.91
CA ARG A 351 19.79 -19.92 1.63
C ARG A 351 20.48 -19.19 2.79
N ASP A 352 21.35 -19.88 3.53
CA ASP A 352 22.08 -19.30 4.65
C ASP A 352 23.07 -18.24 4.13
N GLU A 353 23.78 -18.51 3.03
CA GLU A 353 24.63 -17.52 2.34
C GLU A 353 23.82 -16.31 1.83
N ALA A 354 22.69 -16.54 1.18
CA ALA A 354 21.80 -15.48 0.71
C ALA A 354 21.26 -14.63 1.88
N THR A 355 20.98 -15.28 3.01
CA THR A 355 20.54 -14.61 4.23
C THR A 355 21.65 -13.77 4.84
N GLU A 356 22.87 -14.31 4.97
CA GLU A 356 24.04 -13.54 5.45
C GLU A 356 24.28 -12.32 4.56
N GLN A 357 24.26 -12.49 3.23
CA GLN A 357 24.48 -11.39 2.31
C GLN A 357 23.39 -10.31 2.43
N PHE A 358 22.11 -10.71 2.52
CA PHE A 358 21.00 -9.78 2.67
C PHE A 358 21.04 -9.02 4.00
N VAL A 359 21.39 -9.71 5.09
CA VAL A 359 21.59 -9.08 6.41
C VAL A 359 22.75 -8.09 6.38
N ARG A 360 23.90 -8.46 5.79
CA ARG A 360 25.07 -7.57 5.66
C ARG A 360 24.73 -6.31 4.86
N ASP A 361 24.05 -6.47 3.73
CA ASP A 361 23.63 -5.34 2.89
C ASP A 361 22.67 -4.40 3.64
N TYR A 362 21.75 -4.96 4.44
CA TYR A 362 20.87 -4.17 5.30
C TYR A 362 21.64 -3.45 6.41
N CYS A 363 22.47 -4.16 7.17
CA CYS A 363 23.29 -3.60 8.25
C CYS A 363 24.17 -2.45 7.76
N ARG A 364 24.82 -2.61 6.60
CA ARG A 364 25.63 -1.56 5.96
C ARG A 364 24.82 -0.32 5.61
N ARG A 365 23.59 -0.49 5.10
CA ARG A 365 22.71 0.63 4.72
C ARG A 365 22.08 1.31 5.93
N ALA A 366 21.76 0.56 6.97
CA ALA A 366 21.10 1.05 8.17
C ALA A 366 22.09 1.55 9.26
N GLY A 367 23.39 1.28 9.11
CA GLY A 367 24.40 1.62 10.12
C GLY A 367 24.30 0.79 11.40
N ILE A 368 23.73 -0.42 11.32
CA ILE A 368 23.48 -1.30 12.47
C ILE A 368 24.58 -2.37 12.52
N SER A 369 24.98 -2.78 13.72
CA SER A 369 25.94 -3.86 13.93
C SER A 369 25.41 -5.19 13.39
N GLU A 370 26.22 -5.88 12.59
CA GLU A 370 25.93 -7.24 12.12
C GLU A 370 25.76 -8.25 13.28
N ALA A 371 26.32 -7.95 14.44
CA ALA A 371 26.24 -8.79 15.63
C ALA A 371 24.79 -9.01 16.12
N GLU A 372 23.93 -8.00 15.98
CA GLU A 372 22.53 -8.09 16.42
C GLU A 372 21.71 -9.07 15.56
N LEU A 373 22.03 -9.15 14.28
CA LEU A 373 21.36 -9.99 13.28
C LEU A 373 22.19 -11.23 12.87
N GLY A 374 23.26 -11.53 13.62
CA GLY A 374 24.17 -12.63 13.32
C GLY A 374 23.46 -13.99 13.31
N LEU A 375 23.58 -14.72 12.20
CA LEU A 375 22.97 -16.05 12.08
C LEU A 375 23.67 -17.05 13.00
N PRO A 376 22.93 -17.96 13.66
CA PRO A 376 23.54 -19.05 14.40
C PRO A 376 24.22 -20.02 13.43
N ARG A 377 25.56 -20.01 13.38
CA ARG A 377 26.33 -20.95 12.56
C ARG A 377 26.21 -22.37 13.08
N PHE A 378 25.87 -23.29 12.20
CA PHE A 378 25.78 -24.70 12.53
C PHE A 378 27.17 -25.32 12.53
N MET A 379 27.81 -25.41 13.70
CA MET A 379 29.03 -26.19 13.85
C MET A 379 28.64 -27.68 13.97
N ARG A 380 29.19 -28.52 13.08
CA ARG A 380 29.16 -29.97 13.27
C ARG A 380 30.04 -30.27 14.49
N GLN A 381 29.43 -30.62 15.61
CA GLN A 381 30.23 -31.06 16.77
C GLN A 381 31.08 -32.26 16.33
N PRO A 382 32.36 -32.34 16.73
CA PRO A 382 33.19 -33.50 16.44
C PRO A 382 32.46 -34.76 16.92
N ASN A 383 32.49 -35.81 16.09
CA ASN A 383 31.93 -37.10 16.46
C ASN A 383 32.53 -37.50 17.81
N GLY A 384 31.69 -37.67 18.83
CA GLY A 384 32.14 -38.01 20.18
C GLY A 384 33.04 -39.24 20.14
N THR A 385 34.22 -39.13 20.73
CA THR A 385 35.14 -40.24 20.96
C THR A 385 34.44 -41.30 21.79
N THR A 386 34.22 -42.48 21.20
CA THR A 386 33.82 -43.69 21.90
C THR A 386 35.01 -44.15 22.72
N ILE A 387 35.14 -43.71 23.97
CA ILE A 387 36.14 -44.24 24.89
C ILE A 387 35.40 -44.85 26.07
N GLY A 388 35.49 -46.17 26.14
CA GLY A 388 35.01 -46.97 27.25
C GLY A 388 35.81 -46.75 28.53
N ASN A 389 35.27 -47.35 29.59
CA ASN A 389 35.76 -47.47 30.96
C ASN A 389 35.41 -46.35 31.94
N ILE A 390 34.40 -46.70 32.73
CA ILE A 390 34.01 -46.21 34.05
C ILE A 390 35.23 -46.05 34.97
N ARG A 391 35.33 -44.89 35.65
CA ARG A 391 35.60 -44.80 37.10
C ARG A 391 35.38 -43.38 37.64
N GLY A 392 34.49 -43.29 38.62
CA GLY A 392 34.65 -42.47 39.84
C GLY A 392 34.48 -40.95 39.72
N GLY A 393 33.36 -40.49 40.29
CA GLY A 393 33.11 -39.17 40.90
C GLY A 393 34.12 -38.05 40.66
N HIS A 394 33.64 -36.96 40.07
CA HIS A 394 33.65 -35.61 40.66
C HIS A 394 32.73 -34.70 39.83
N SER A 395 31.77 -34.08 40.49
CA SER A 395 31.09 -32.88 40.01
C SER A 395 32.08 -31.70 39.95
N ALA A 396 31.71 -30.70 39.14
CA ALA A 396 32.25 -29.35 39.06
C ALA A 396 33.37 -29.15 38.02
N GLY A 397 33.02 -28.38 36.99
CA GLY A 397 33.93 -27.95 35.95
C GLY A 397 33.23 -27.02 34.98
N PHE A 398 32.64 -25.96 35.51
CA PHE A 398 32.18 -24.78 34.79
C PHE A 398 33.33 -24.29 33.89
N GLY A 399 33.32 -24.66 32.61
CA GLY A 399 34.27 -24.19 31.61
C GLY A 399 33.83 -22.83 31.12
N GLY A 400 34.32 -21.79 31.80
CA GLY A 400 34.10 -20.39 31.45
C GLY A 400 34.44 -20.10 30.00
N GLY A 401 33.44 -19.60 29.27
CA GLY A 401 33.58 -18.94 27.99
C GLY A 401 32.67 -17.72 27.99
N HIS A 402 33.05 -16.70 28.76
CA HIS A 402 32.43 -15.39 28.70
C HIS A 402 32.61 -14.80 27.30
N HIS A 403 31.58 -14.91 26.46
CA HIS A 403 31.29 -13.91 25.45
C HIS A 403 29.84 -13.48 25.62
N ARG A 404 29.66 -12.46 26.48
CA ARG A 404 28.57 -11.52 26.36
C ARG A 404 28.61 -11.00 24.92
N TRP A 405 27.59 -11.32 24.15
CA TRP A 405 27.26 -10.50 22.99
C TRP A 405 26.76 -9.14 23.51
N PRO A 406 27.17 -8.02 22.91
CA PRO A 406 26.74 -6.68 23.31
C PRO A 406 25.22 -6.49 23.16
#